data_AF-A0A370B0R9-F1
#
_entry.id   AF-A0A370B0R9-F1
#
_cell.length_a   1.000
_cell.length_b   1.000
_cell.length_c   1.000
_cell.angle_alpha   90.00
_cell.angle_beta   90.00
_cell.angle_gamma   90.00
#
_symmetry.space_group_name_H-M   'P 1'
#
loop_
_entity.id
_entity.type
_entity.pdbx_description
1 polymer ?
#
loop_
_entity_poly.entity_id
_entity_poly.type
_entity_poly.pdbx_seq_one_letter_code
_entity_poly.pdbx_strand_id
1 'polypeptide(L)' 'MAALLRLPGGTDDVAELVEALLVAADARPDTPLAERWRHLAHEIGDALDTLPAPDATRSST' A
#
# COMPACT_ATOMS: atom_id res chain seq x y z
N MET A 1 13.23 -13.34 1.92
CA MET A 1 13.92 -12.26 1.17
C MET A 1 12.94 -11.13 1.01
N ALA A 2 13.31 -9.90 1.39
CA ALA A 2 12.48 -8.72 1.15
C ALA A 2 12.94 -8.04 -0.14
N ALA A 3 12.00 -7.75 -1.05
CA ALA A 3 12.25 -6.89 -2.19
C ALA A 3 12.00 -5.44 -1.76
N LEU A 4 12.93 -4.54 -2.06
CA LEU A 4 12.74 -3.11 -1.84
C LEU A 4 11.99 -2.53 -3.04
N LEU A 5 10.75 -2.09 -2.81
CA LEU A 5 9.95 -1.38 -3.79
C LEU A 5 10.24 0.11 -3.66
N ARG A 6 10.77 0.73 -4.73
CA ARG A 6 10.86 2.19 -4.84
C ARG A 6 9.76 2.69 -5.75
N LEU A 7 8.87 3.49 -5.20
CA LEU A 7 7.79 4.11 -5.95
C LEU A 7 8.12 5.58 -6.19
N PRO A 8 7.99 6.08 -7.43
CA PRO A 8 8.33 7.45 -7.78
C PRO A 8 7.44 8.49 -7.05
N GLY A 9 6.18 8.17 -6.76
CA GLY A 9 5.27 8.99 -5.96
C GLY A 9 5.23 8.63 -4.47
N GLY A 10 6.12 7.76 -3.99
CA GLY A 10 6.25 7.45 -2.57
C GLY A 10 5.04 6.70 -2.00
N THR A 11 4.57 7.10 -0.83
CA THR A 11 3.45 6.44 -0.12
C THR A 11 2.11 6.62 -0.82
N ASP A 12 1.94 7.70 -1.60
CA ASP A 12 0.70 7.97 -2.34
C ASP A 12 0.46 6.91 -3.42
N ASP A 13 1.52 6.53 -4.15
CA ASP A 13 1.47 5.41 -5.12
C ASP A 13 1.10 4.08 -4.43
N VAL A 14 1.54 3.86 -3.18
CA VAL A 14 1.16 2.65 -2.43
C VAL A 14 -0.32 2.70 -2.05
N ALA A 15 -0.83 3.86 -1.65
CA ALA A 15 -2.25 4.03 -1.32
C ALA A 15 -3.13 3.74 -2.56
N GLU A 16 -2.72 4.20 -3.74
CA GLU A 16 -3.40 3.88 -5.00
C GLU A 16 -3.35 2.37 -5.31
N LEU A 17 -2.24 1.69 -5.02
CA LEU A 17 -2.14 0.23 -5.16
C LEU A 17 -3.09 -0.51 -4.21
N VAL A 18 -3.25 -0.04 -2.97
CA VAL A 18 -4.20 -0.58 -1.99
C VAL A 18 -5.62 -0.42 -2.52
N GLU A 19 -5.98 0.76 -3.01
CA GLU A 19 -7.30 1.02 -3.60
C GLU A 19 -7.57 0.11 -4.80
N ALA A 20 -6.60 -0.04 -5.71
CA ALA A 20 -6.73 -0.90 -6.88
C ALA A 20 -6.98 -2.38 -6.49
N LEU A 21 -6.35 -2.87 -5.43
CA LEU A 21 -6.58 -4.22 -4.91
C LEU A 21 -8.01 -4.41 -4.38
N LEU A 22 -8.52 -3.42 -3.66
CA LEU A 22 -9.89 -3.43 -3.14
C LEU A 22 -10.92 -3.38 -4.28
N VAL A 23 -10.72 -2.50 -5.26
CA VAL A 23 -11.57 -2.42 -6.47
C VAL A 23 -11.55 -3.74 -7.24
N ALA A 24 -10.38 -4.37 -7.39
CA ALA A 24 -10.27 -5.68 -8.06
C ALA A 24 -11.00 -6.79 -7.30
N ALA A 25 -10.96 -6.78 -5.95
CA ALA A 25 -11.69 -7.70 -5.11
C ALA A 25 -13.21 -7.54 -5.25
N ASP A 26 -13.69 -6.31 -5.26
CA ASP A 26 -15.11 -6.01 -5.40
C ASP A 26 -15.65 -6.26 -6.80
N ALA A 27 -14.81 -6.17 -7.84
CA ALA A 27 -15.17 -6.58 -9.19
C ALA A 27 -15.37 -8.10 -9.32
N ARG A 28 -14.80 -8.91 -8.41
CA ARG A 28 -14.83 -10.39 -8.46
C ARG A 28 -15.05 -11.00 -7.07
N PRO A 29 -16.14 -10.65 -6.37
CA PRO A 29 -16.29 -10.87 -4.94
C PRO A 29 -16.37 -12.34 -4.54
N ASP A 30 -16.86 -13.20 -5.43
CA ASP A 30 -17.08 -14.64 -5.18
C ASP A 30 -15.84 -15.50 -5.47
N THR A 31 -14.69 -14.87 -5.75
CA THR A 31 -13.46 -15.59 -6.03
C THR A 31 -12.58 -15.70 -4.78
N PRO A 32 -11.85 -16.81 -4.59
CA PRO A 32 -10.83 -16.91 -3.53
C PRO A 32 -9.76 -15.81 -3.62
N LEU A 33 -9.58 -15.24 -4.83
CA LEU A 33 -8.66 -14.12 -5.04
C LEU A 33 -9.15 -12.83 -4.38
N ALA A 34 -10.46 -12.59 -4.28
CA ALA A 34 -10.99 -11.39 -3.64
C ALA A 34 -10.62 -11.33 -2.16
N GLU A 35 -10.74 -12.45 -1.44
CA GLU A 35 -10.31 -12.53 -0.04
C GLU A 35 -8.80 -12.28 0.10
N ARG A 36 -8.01 -12.88 -0.78
CA ARG A 36 -6.56 -12.66 -0.81
C ARG A 36 -6.19 -11.21 -1.10
N TRP A 37 -6.86 -10.55 -2.04
CA TRP A 37 -6.59 -9.15 -2.37
C TRP A 37 -7.01 -8.21 -1.23
N ARG A 38 -8.14 -8.47 -0.57
CA ARG A 38 -8.55 -7.73 0.64
C ARG A 38 -7.54 -7.88 1.77
N HIS A 39 -7.05 -9.09 2.01
CA HIS A 39 -6.04 -9.33 3.03
C HIS A 39 -4.72 -8.59 2.72
N LEU A 40 -4.25 -8.66 1.48
CA LEU A 40 -3.04 -7.93 1.07
C LEU A 40 -3.21 -6.41 1.17
N ALA A 41 -4.37 -5.88 0.77
CA ALA A 41 -4.68 -4.46 0.91
C ALA A 41 -4.63 -4.01 2.38
N HIS A 42 -5.16 -4.83 3.29
CA HIS A 42 -5.12 -4.54 4.73
C HIS A 42 -3.70 -4.55 5.29
N GLU A 43 -2.92 -5.61 5.03
CA GLU A 43 -1.54 -5.73 5.52
C GLU A 43 -0.64 -4.58 4.99
N ILE A 44 -0.84 -4.17 3.73
CA ILE A 44 -0.09 -3.06 3.15
C ILE A 44 -0.54 -1.73 3.76
N GLY A 45 -1.85 -1.51 3.94
CA GLY A 45 -2.38 -0.31 4.60
C GLY A 45 -1.87 -0.16 6.03
N ASP A 46 -1.90 -1.24 6.81
CA ASP A 46 -1.37 -1.25 8.17
C ASP A 46 0.13 -0.95 8.17
N ALA A 47 0.90 -1.55 7.25
CA ALA A 47 2.32 -1.27 7.12
C ALA A 47 2.59 0.21 6.79
N LEU A 48 1.78 0.84 5.93
CA LEU A 48 1.88 2.26 5.62
C LEU A 48 1.64 3.14 6.85
N ASP A 49 0.65 2.82 7.67
CA ASP A 49 0.35 3.55 8.90
C ASP A 49 1.48 3.47 9.93
N THR A 50 2.29 2.40 9.89
CA THR A 50 3.46 2.25 10.77
C THR A 50 4.71 2.97 10.25
N LEU A 51 4.68 3.55 9.04
CA LEU A 51 5.84 4.24 8.51
C LEU A 51 6.12 5.50 9.34
N PRO A 52 7.39 5.72 9.75
CA PRO A 52 7.76 6.96 10.40
C PRO A 52 7.50 8.13 9.43
N ALA A 53 6.91 9.20 9.95
CA ALA A 53 6.76 10.43 9.17
C ALA A 53 8.13 10.85 8.60
N PRO A 54 8.19 11.33 7.35
CA PRO A 54 9.46 11.76 6.77
C PRO A 54 10.09 12.82 7.65
N ASP A 55 11.34 12.58 8.09
CA ASP A 55 12.11 13.51 8.91
C ASP A 55 12.11 14.90 8.26
N ALA A 56 11.40 15.85 8.86
CA ALA A 56 11.37 17.26 8.44
C ALA A 56 12.73 17.99 8.69
N THR A 57 13.81 17.26 8.91
CA THR A 57 15.07 17.76 9.51
C THR A 57 16.12 18.20 8.49
N ARG A 58 15.80 18.34 7.18
CA ARG A 58 16.75 18.94 6.21
C ARG A 58 16.10 20.00 5.35
N SER A 59 15.82 21.15 5.96
CA SER A 59 15.67 22.43 5.25
C SER A 59 16.16 23.57 6.14
N SER A 60 17.47 23.62 6.34
CA SER A 60 18.18 24.80 6.84
C SER A 60 19.61 24.76 6.30
N THR A 61 19.82 25.31 5.11
CA THR A 61 21.12 25.77 4.62
C THR A 61 20.85 26.99 3.74
#